data_AF-A0A9D6NZX6-F1
#
_entry.id   AF-A0A9D6NZX6-F1
#
_cell.length_a   1.000
_cell.length_b   1.000
_cell.length_c   1.000
_cell.angle_alpha   90.00
_cell.angle_beta   90.00
_cell.angle_gamma   90.00
#
_symmetry.space_group_name_H-M   'P 1'
#
loop_
_entity.id
_entity.type
_entity.pdbx_description
1 polymer ?
#
loop_
_entity_poly.entity_id
_entity_poly.type
_entity_poly.pdbx_seq_one_letter_code
_entity_poly.pdbx_strand_id
1 'polypeptide(L)'
;MVNTKHLPATYSLLKQHIPTILYSKCFNEENYPFFKEVRKTEIGHLFEHILLEYLYHLKLASGIEDPIHNGLTKWDWEEDAMGIFHISIDSGYKDHHLFKTALENSIWLTFNILNSRA
;
A
#
# COMPACT_ATOMS: atom_id res chain seq x y z
N MET A 1 -10.67 12.73 -8.60
CA MET A 1 -9.90 12.19 -7.47
C MET A 1 -9.09 11.01 -7.99
N VAL A 2 -7.79 10.99 -7.71
CA VAL A 2 -6.86 9.96 -8.20
C VAL A 2 -7.01 8.72 -7.30
N ASN A 3 -7.91 7.80 -7.68
CA ASN A 3 -8.29 6.65 -6.88
C ASN A 3 -8.57 5.40 -7.73
N THR A 4 -8.71 4.26 -7.05
CA THR A 4 -8.88 2.93 -7.66
C THR A 4 -10.22 2.70 -8.36
N LYS A 5 -11.19 3.62 -8.27
CA LYS A 5 -12.54 3.46 -8.86
C LYS A 5 -12.50 3.16 -10.36
N HIS A 6 -11.51 3.70 -11.05
CA HIS A 6 -11.33 3.55 -12.50
C HIS A 6 -10.27 2.50 -12.88
N LEU A 7 -9.80 1.71 -11.91
CA LEU A 7 -8.78 0.67 -12.08
C LEU A 7 -9.37 -0.69 -11.70
N PRO A 8 -10.26 -1.28 -12.53
CA PRO A 8 -11.02 -2.48 -12.16
C PRO A 8 -10.16 -3.71 -11.91
N ALA A 9 -8.96 -3.78 -12.51
CA ALA A 9 -8.01 -4.87 -12.32
C ALA A 9 -7.23 -4.80 -11.00
N THR A 10 -7.37 -3.72 -10.21
CA THR A 10 -6.66 -3.53 -8.93
C THR A 10 -6.86 -4.73 -8.01
N TYR A 11 -8.11 -5.14 -7.80
CA TYR A 11 -8.42 -6.25 -6.89
C TYR A 11 -7.78 -7.57 -7.34
N SER A 12 -7.89 -7.90 -8.64
CA SER A 12 -7.30 -9.13 -9.18
C SER A 12 -5.78 -9.15 -9.09
N LEU A 13 -5.12 -8.02 -9.37
CA LEU A 13 -3.66 -7.91 -9.30
C LEU A 13 -3.17 -8.02 -7.85
N LEU A 14 -3.83 -7.34 -6.91
CA LEU A 14 -3.51 -7.49 -5.48
C LEU A 14 -3.70 -8.93 -5.01
N LYS A 15 -4.82 -9.56 -5.38
CA LYS A 15 -5.10 -10.96 -5.04
C LYS A 15 -4.05 -11.93 -5.61
N GLN A 16 -3.52 -11.63 -6.80
CA GLN A 16 -2.49 -12.45 -7.44
C GLN A 16 -1.11 -12.29 -6.78
N HIS A 17 -0.74 -11.09 -6.37
CA HIS A 17 0.63 -10.78 -5.91
C HIS A 17 0.80 -10.79 -4.39
N ILE A 18 -0.16 -10.26 -3.65
CA ILE A 18 -0.10 -10.08 -2.20
C ILE A 18 -1.50 -10.28 -1.58
N PRO A 19 -2.09 -11.49 -1.69
CA PRO A 19 -3.50 -11.73 -1.34
C PRO A 19 -3.87 -11.34 0.10
N THR A 20 -2.90 -11.36 1.01
CA THR A 20 -3.09 -11.06 2.43
C THR A 20 -3.38 -9.57 2.69
N ILE A 21 -3.02 -8.66 1.78
CA ILE A 21 -3.36 -7.22 1.86
C ILE A 21 -4.87 -7.00 2.00
N LEU A 22 -5.68 -7.90 1.43
CA LEU A 22 -7.14 -7.81 1.44
C LEU A 22 -7.74 -8.08 2.83
N TYR A 23 -6.96 -8.69 3.72
CA TYR A 23 -7.32 -8.92 5.12
C TYR A 23 -6.73 -7.88 6.07
N SER A 24 -5.86 -7.00 5.58
CA SER A 24 -5.34 -5.89 6.37
C SER A 24 -6.51 -5.00 6.84
N LYS A 25 -6.43 -4.56 8.10
CA LYS A 25 -7.38 -3.60 8.66
C LYS A 25 -6.76 -2.22 8.49
N CYS A 26 -7.51 -1.31 7.88
CA CYS A 26 -7.11 0.08 7.90
C CYS A 26 -7.53 0.69 9.25
N PHE A 27 -6.65 1.47 9.88
CA PHE A 27 -6.95 2.19 11.12
C PHE A 27 -7.68 3.52 10.85
N ASN A 28 -8.43 3.62 9.75
CA ASN A 28 -9.28 4.77 9.45
C ASN A 28 -10.64 4.66 10.18
N GLU A 29 -11.40 5.76 10.19
CA GLU A 29 -12.55 6.02 11.09
C GLU A 29 -13.66 4.94 11.11
N GLU A 30 -13.72 4.07 10.10
CA GLU A 30 -14.76 3.05 9.97
C GLU A 30 -14.27 1.59 10.21
N ASN A 31 -12.95 1.38 10.40
CA ASN A 31 -12.34 0.09 10.78
C ASN A 31 -12.74 -1.09 9.86
N TYR A 32 -12.99 -0.81 8.58
CA TYR A 32 -13.39 -1.84 7.62
C TYR A 32 -12.18 -2.67 7.15
N PRO A 33 -12.41 -3.91 6.68
CA PRO A 33 -11.36 -4.66 6.00
C PRO A 33 -11.04 -4.03 4.64
N PHE A 34 -9.75 -3.98 4.28
CA PHE A 34 -9.27 -3.30 3.07
C PHE A 34 -9.93 -3.79 1.77
N PHE A 35 -10.40 -5.05 1.71
CA PHE A 35 -11.13 -5.56 0.53
C PHE A 35 -12.40 -4.76 0.17
N LYS A 36 -13.01 -4.05 1.13
CA LYS A 36 -14.15 -3.16 0.86
C LYS A 36 -13.69 -1.81 0.33
N GLU A 37 -12.63 -1.28 0.93
CA GLU A 37 -12.09 0.04 0.63
C GLU A 37 -11.45 0.09 -0.75
N VAL A 38 -10.71 -0.96 -1.13
CA VAL A 38 -9.88 -1.02 -2.35
C VAL A 38 -10.60 -0.67 -3.65
N ARG A 39 -11.94 -0.70 -3.68
CA ARG A 39 -12.76 -0.29 -4.83
C ARG A 39 -12.82 1.22 -5.05
N LYS A 40 -12.50 2.02 -4.02
CA LYS A 40 -12.54 3.48 -4.04
C LYS A 40 -11.55 4.03 -3.00
N THR A 41 -10.29 3.65 -3.13
CA THR A 41 -9.17 4.11 -2.30
C THR A 41 -8.25 4.98 -3.13
N GLU A 42 -7.74 6.06 -2.54
CA GLU A 42 -6.76 6.96 -3.12
C GLU A 42 -5.48 6.19 -3.47
N ILE A 43 -4.86 6.49 -4.62
CA ILE A 43 -3.70 5.72 -5.10
C ILE A 43 -2.52 5.78 -4.12
N GLY A 44 -2.29 6.92 -3.46
CA GLY A 44 -1.26 7.02 -2.42
C GLY A 44 -1.53 6.08 -1.24
N HIS A 45 -2.79 6.00 -0.80
CA HIS A 45 -3.17 5.12 0.30
C HIS A 45 -3.09 3.63 -0.10
N LEU A 46 -3.46 3.29 -1.33
CA LEU A 46 -3.20 1.95 -1.88
C LEU A 46 -1.70 1.61 -1.87
N PHE A 47 -0.85 2.55 -2.31
CA PHE A 47 0.60 2.35 -2.33
C PHE A 47 1.16 2.08 -0.93
N GLU A 48 0.69 2.84 0.08
CA GLU A 48 1.04 2.61 1.47
C GLU A 48 0.73 1.18 1.90
N HIS A 49 -0.51 0.70 1.67
CA HIS A 49 -0.88 -0.67 2.03
C HIS A 49 -0.03 -1.73 1.32
N ILE A 50 0.28 -1.54 0.03
CA ILE A 50 1.18 -2.44 -0.71
C ILE A 50 2.56 -2.47 -0.07
N LEU A 51 3.09 -1.31 0.31
CA LEU A 51 4.40 -1.17 0.93
C LEU A 51 4.47 -1.82 2.31
N LEU A 52 3.48 -1.57 3.16
CA LEU A 52 3.39 -2.20 4.48
C LEU A 52 3.28 -3.72 4.37
N GLU A 53 2.48 -4.23 3.44
CA GLU A 53 2.31 -5.65 3.22
C GLU A 53 3.63 -6.33 2.77
N TYR A 54 4.32 -5.76 1.78
CA TYR A 54 5.63 -6.30 1.37
C TYR A 54 6.66 -6.26 2.50
N LEU A 55 6.67 -5.16 3.26
CA LEU A 55 7.56 -5.02 4.40
C LEU A 55 7.28 -6.09 5.47
N TYR A 56 6.00 -6.38 5.76
CA TYR A 56 5.59 -7.44 6.67
C TYR A 56 6.15 -8.80 6.25
N HIS A 57 5.92 -9.21 5.00
CA HIS A 57 6.40 -10.50 4.49
C HIS A 57 7.91 -10.62 4.50
N LEU A 58 8.62 -9.54 4.15
CA LEU A 58 10.08 -9.51 4.19
C LEU A 58 10.61 -9.62 5.62
N LYS A 59 9.98 -8.93 6.59
CA LYS A 59 10.35 -9.05 8.01
C LYS A 59 10.10 -10.46 8.54
N LEU A 60 8.94 -11.06 8.24
CA LEU A 60 8.65 -12.47 8.58
C LEU A 60 9.71 -13.42 8.00
N ALA A 61 10.05 -13.26 6.71
CA ALA A 61 11.05 -14.09 6.04
C ALA A 61 12.47 -13.93 6.63
N SER A 62 12.77 -12.78 7.24
CA SER A 62 14.03 -12.52 7.95
C SER A 62 14.06 -13.09 9.38
N GLY A 63 12.98 -13.71 9.85
CA GLY A 63 12.87 -14.32 11.17
C GLY A 63 12.38 -13.39 12.29
N ILE A 64 11.84 -12.21 11.95
CA ILE A 64 11.17 -11.34 12.92
C ILE A 64 9.78 -11.92 13.19
N GLU A 65 9.58 -12.41 14.41
CA GLU A 65 8.27 -12.84 14.90
C GLU A 65 7.41 -11.60 15.19
N ASP A 66 6.19 -11.59 14.64
CA ASP A 66 5.21 -10.49 14.73
C ASP A 66 5.71 -9.09 14.30
N PRO A 67 5.98 -8.86 13.00
CA PRO A 67 6.52 -7.59 12.55
C PRO A 67 5.55 -6.41 12.68
N ILE A 68 5.85 -5.52 13.63
CA ILE A 68 5.14 -4.25 13.78
C ILE A 68 5.68 -3.24 12.75
N HIS A 69 4.76 -2.58 12.07
CA HIS A 69 5.00 -1.48 11.14
C HIS A 69 3.72 -0.64 11.03
N ASN A 70 3.87 0.64 10.73
CA ASN A 70 2.75 1.53 10.48
C ASN A 70 3.08 2.53 9.38
N GLY A 71 2.04 3.10 8.80
CA GLY A 71 2.14 4.10 7.76
C GLY A 71 1.13 5.22 7.97
N LEU A 72 1.36 6.32 7.27
CA LEU A 72 0.45 7.44 7.18
C LEU A 72 0.58 8.09 5.80
N THR A 73 -0.51 8.07 5.04
CA THR A 73 -0.66 8.83 3.80
C THR A 73 -1.45 10.11 4.04
N LYS A 74 -0.92 11.22 3.51
CA LYS A 74 -1.59 12.53 3.44
C LYS A 74 -1.53 13.09 2.03
N TRP A 75 -2.47 13.96 1.71
CA TRP A 75 -2.47 14.78 0.51
C TRP A 75 -3.17 16.10 0.80
N ASP A 76 -2.72 17.17 0.16
CA ASP A 76 -3.34 18.49 0.22
C ASP A 76 -3.41 19.04 -1.21
N TRP A 77 -4.62 19.11 -1.79
CA TRP A 77 -4.78 19.59 -3.17
C TRP A 77 -4.87 21.11 -3.29
N GLU A 78 -4.90 21.82 -2.16
CA GLU A 78 -4.83 23.29 -2.14
C GLU A 78 -3.36 23.74 -2.19
N GLU A 79 -2.48 23.02 -1.49
CA GLU A 79 -1.04 23.31 -1.44
C GLU A 79 -0.22 22.53 -2.48
N ASP A 80 -0.54 21.26 -2.75
CA ASP A 80 0.19 20.39 -3.68
C ASP A 80 -0.54 20.19 -5.02
N ALA A 81 0.24 19.91 -6.08
CA ALA A 81 -0.32 19.52 -7.36
C ALA A 81 -1.09 18.19 -7.26
N MET A 82 -2.24 18.12 -7.95
CA MET A 82 -3.08 16.92 -7.94
C MET A 82 -2.29 15.66 -8.33
N GLY A 83 -2.36 14.63 -7.48
CA GLY A 83 -1.63 13.37 -7.64
C GLY A 83 -0.34 13.26 -6.82
N ILE A 84 0.07 14.32 -6.11
CA ILE A 84 1.13 14.27 -5.09
C ILE A 84 0.58 13.69 -3.79
N PHE A 85 1.26 12.68 -3.26
CA PHE A 85 0.93 12.08 -1.97
C PHE A 85 2.17 12.07 -1.08
N HIS A 86 1.99 12.39 0.19
CA HIS A 86 3.05 12.30 1.21
C HIS A 86 2.82 11.05 2.05
N ILE A 87 3.75 10.10 1.96
CA ILE A 87 3.65 8.80 2.63
C ILE A 87 4.80 8.68 3.62
N SER A 88 4.47 8.51 4.90
CA SER A 88 5.44 8.28 5.99
C SER A 88 5.29 6.86 6.50
N ILE A 89 6.39 6.11 6.60
CA ILE A 89 6.40 4.73 7.09
C ILE A 89 7.38 4.62 8.26
N ASP A 90 6.93 4.02 9.37
CA ASP A 90 7.83 3.54 10.41
C ASP A 90 8.20 2.08 10.14
N SER A 91 9.41 1.88 9.61
CA SER A 91 9.94 0.55 9.33
C SER A 91 10.83 0.01 10.44
N GLY A 92 11.20 0.80 11.45
CA GLY A 92 12.29 0.44 12.37
C GLY A 92 13.70 0.60 11.78
N TYR A 93 14.68 0.92 12.62
CA TYR A 93 16.03 1.35 12.21
C TYR A 93 16.87 0.26 11.51
N LYS A 94 16.73 -1.01 11.90
CA LYS A 94 17.56 -2.12 11.37
C LYS A 94 17.05 -2.67 10.04
N ASP A 95 15.86 -2.25 9.62
CA ASP A 95 15.11 -2.88 8.52
C ASP A 95 15.31 -2.13 7.19
N HIS A 96 16.28 -1.22 7.11
CA HIS A 96 16.47 -0.33 5.95
C HIS A 96 16.64 -1.09 4.61
N HIS A 97 17.35 -2.22 4.63
CA HIS A 97 17.53 -3.06 3.45
C HIS A 97 16.21 -3.73 3.01
N LEU A 98 15.39 -4.20 3.96
CA LEU A 98 14.06 -4.75 3.69
C LEU A 98 13.12 -3.67 3.17
N PHE A 99 13.19 -2.46 3.73
CA PHE A 99 12.41 -1.32 3.29
C PHE A 99 12.67 -0.97 1.82
N LYS A 100 13.95 -0.95 1.41
CA LYS A 100 14.30 -0.69 0.00
C LYS A 100 13.66 -1.73 -0.93
N THR A 101 13.77 -3.02 -0.61
CA THR A 101 13.16 -4.09 -1.41
C THR A 101 11.62 -4.00 -1.42
N ALA A 102 11.01 -3.71 -0.27
CA ALA A 102 9.57 -3.50 -0.18
C ALA A 102 9.12 -2.33 -1.06
N LEU A 103 9.87 -1.23 -1.06
CA LEU A 103 9.61 -0.04 -1.87
C LEU A 103 9.67 -0.35 -3.36
N GLU A 104 10.72 -1.05 -3.82
CA GLU A 104 10.87 -1.46 -5.21
C GLU A 104 9.70 -2.34 -5.68
N ASN A 105 9.31 -3.34 -4.88
CA ASN A 105 8.17 -4.20 -5.16
C ASN A 105 6.85 -3.42 -5.20
N SER A 106 6.70 -2.43 -4.32
CA SER A 106 5.49 -1.60 -4.24
C SER A 106 5.35 -0.67 -5.43
N ILE A 107 6.45 -0.06 -5.88
CA ILE A 107 6.51 0.72 -7.11
C ILE A 107 6.13 -0.16 -8.29
N TRP A 108 6.72 -1.35 -8.40
CA TRP A 108 6.43 -2.28 -9.50
C TRP A 108 4.95 -2.68 -9.55
N LEU A 109 4.37 -3.11 -8.42
CA LEU A 109 2.98 -3.55 -8.39
C LEU A 109 2.01 -2.38 -8.67
N THR A 110 2.26 -1.23 -8.06
CA THR A 110 1.44 -0.03 -8.29
C THR A 110 1.52 0.42 -9.73
N PHE A 111 2.71 0.39 -10.34
CA PHE A 111 2.88 0.69 -11.77
C PHE A 111 2.07 -0.27 -12.65
N ASN A 112 2.06 -1.57 -12.36
CA ASN A 112 1.24 -2.53 -13.09
C ASN A 112 -0.26 -2.29 -12.91
N ILE A 113 -0.70 -1.93 -11.70
CA ILE A 113 -2.10 -1.57 -11.43
C ILE A 113 -2.50 -0.34 -12.26
N LEU A 114 -1.68 0.71 -12.27
CA LEU A 114 -1.94 1.94 -13.02
C LEU A 114 -1.92 1.75 -14.54
N ASN A 115 -1.10 0.82 -15.04
CA ASN A 115 -0.98 0.52 -16.47
C ASN A 115 -1.84 -0.65 -16.95
N SER A 116 -2.58 -1.30 -16.04
CA SER A 116 -3.53 -2.33 -16.41
C SER A 116 -4.65 -1.69 -17.24
N ARG A 117 -4.64 -1.95 -18.55
CA ARG A 117 -5.71 -1.52 -19.45
C ARG A 117 -6.97 -2.29 -19.06
N ALA A 118 -8.06 -1.56 -18.82
CA ALA A 118 -9.40 -2.12 -18.76
C ALA A 118 -9.89 -2.48 -20.17
#